data_AF-Q02BM5-F1
#
_entry.id   AF-Q02BM5-F1
#
_cell.length_a   1.000
_cell.length_b   1.000
_cell.length_c   1.000
_cell.angle_alpha   90.00
_cell.angle_beta   90.00
_cell.angle_gamma   90.00
#
_symmetry.space_group_name_H-M   'P 1'
#
loop_
_entity.id
_entity.type
_entity.pdbx_description
1 polymer ?
#
loop_
_entity_poly.entity_id
_entity_poly.type
_entity_poly.pdbx_seq_one_letter_code
_entity_poly.pdbx_strand_id
1 'polypeptide(L)'
;MNIRFRRCLPVLLLLACVTLSAVPQRGGTGGRRGPGEEDQDVILPNGKSQRDEIAKAEHQQNLKDAAELADLADQLKIDLEKNDRYVVSMGTIKKTDDIEKLVKRIRARLRHN
;
A
#
# COMPACT_ATOMS: atom_id res chain seq x y z
N MET A 1 -10.54 43.88 9.04
CA MET A 1 -10.62 42.42 8.76
C MET A 1 -9.50 41.77 9.56
N ASN A 2 -9.86 41.16 10.69
CA ASN A 2 -8.95 40.96 11.82
C ASN A 2 -8.38 39.54 11.81
N ILE A 3 -7.06 39.41 11.74
CA ILE A 3 -6.34 38.15 11.96
C ILE A 3 -5.40 38.37 13.15
N ARG A 4 -5.64 37.68 14.27
CA ARG A 4 -4.75 37.64 15.43
C ARG A 4 -4.58 36.21 15.90
N PHE A 5 -3.53 35.54 15.42
CA PHE A 5 -2.97 34.36 16.07
C PHE A 5 -1.70 34.78 16.81
N ARG A 6 -1.85 35.12 18.09
CA ARG A 6 -0.72 35.31 19.02
C ARG A 6 -0.57 34.06 19.88
N ARG A 7 0.37 33.22 19.46
CA ARG A 7 1.40 32.52 20.27
C ARG A 7 1.14 32.43 21.78
N CYS A 8 0.92 31.22 22.28
CA CYS A 8 1.27 30.79 23.64
C CYS A 8 1.54 29.28 23.67
N LEU A 9 2.78 28.89 23.37
CA LEU A 9 3.48 27.80 24.06
C LEU A 9 3.67 28.27 25.53
N PRO A 10 3.81 27.45 26.60
CA PRO A 10 3.72 25.99 26.79
C PRO A 10 2.86 25.57 28.03
N VAL A 11 2.36 24.34 28.11
CA VAL A 11 2.01 23.72 29.42
C VAL A 11 2.48 22.26 29.41
N LEU A 12 3.67 22.07 29.95
CA LEU A 12 4.26 20.80 30.32
C LEU A 12 3.80 20.49 31.77
N LEU A 13 3.34 19.26 31.97
CA LEU A 13 3.32 18.50 33.24
C LEU A 13 2.36 18.87 34.38
N LEU A 14 1.97 17.82 35.13
CA LEU A 14 1.13 17.70 36.35
C LEU A 14 -0.35 17.41 36.00
N LEU A 15 -1.03 16.35 36.45
CA LEU A 15 -0.99 15.69 37.75
C LEU A 15 -1.80 14.37 37.72
N ALA A 16 -1.26 13.30 38.31
CA ALA A 16 -1.87 12.24 39.12
C ALA A 16 -3.29 11.66 38.83
N CYS A 17 -3.31 10.32 38.71
CA CYS A 17 -4.22 9.37 39.37
C CYS A 17 -5.71 9.72 39.53
N VAL A 18 -6.58 9.10 38.72
CA VAL A 18 -7.98 8.84 39.09
C VAL A 18 -8.35 7.40 38.72
N THR A 19 -8.18 6.55 39.74
CA THR A 19 -9.07 5.48 40.22
C THR A 19 -9.76 4.51 39.23
N LEU A 20 -9.41 3.23 39.42
CA LEU A 20 -10.30 2.06 39.38
C LEU A 20 -11.79 2.42 39.45
N SER A 21 -12.52 2.11 38.38
CA SER A 21 -13.93 1.78 38.46
C SER A 21 -14.15 0.55 37.59
N ALA A 22 -14.31 -0.58 38.27
CA ALA A 22 -14.71 -1.85 37.67
C ALA A 22 -16.14 -1.71 37.13
N VAL A 23 -16.29 -1.77 35.81
CA VAL A 23 -17.58 -2.01 35.16
C VAL A 23 -17.66 -3.50 34.80
N PRO A 24 -18.60 -4.26 35.38
CA PRO A 24 -18.84 -5.64 34.95
C PRO A 24 -19.73 -5.60 33.71
N GLN A 25 -19.14 -5.69 32.51
CA GLN A 25 -19.92 -5.85 31.28
C GLN A 25 -20.26 -7.32 31.08
N ARG A 26 -21.35 -7.74 31.74
CA ARG A 26 -22.08 -8.96 31.41
C ARG A 26 -22.88 -8.70 30.13
N GLY A 27 -22.51 -9.37 29.04
CA GLY A 27 -23.32 -9.41 27.82
C GLY A 27 -22.46 -9.44 26.56
N GLY A 28 -22.37 -10.62 25.95
CA GLY A 28 -21.75 -10.79 24.64
C GLY A 28 -20.97 -12.09 24.52
N THR A 29 -21.68 -13.19 24.35
CA THR A 29 -21.14 -14.41 23.71
C THR A 29 -20.74 -14.06 22.28
N GLY A 30 -19.55 -13.50 22.11
CA GLY A 30 -18.87 -13.35 20.83
C GLY A 30 -17.55 -14.09 20.96
N GLY A 31 -17.46 -15.24 20.30
CA GLY A 31 -16.28 -16.10 20.32
C GLY A 31 -15.01 -15.30 20.10
N ARG A 32 -14.12 -15.36 21.09
CA ARG A 32 -12.73 -14.96 21.01
C ARG A 32 -12.08 -15.87 19.97
N ARG A 33 -12.07 -15.47 18.70
CA ARG A 33 -11.31 -16.14 17.63
C ARG A 33 -9.84 -16.04 18.05
N GLY A 34 -9.27 -17.17 18.45
CA GLY A 34 -7.87 -17.23 18.87
C GLY A 34 -6.95 -16.86 17.70
N PRO A 35 -5.77 -16.28 17.96
CA PRO A 35 -4.70 -16.23 16.98
C PRO A 35 -4.13 -17.65 16.86
N GLY A 36 -4.74 -18.46 16.00
CA GLY A 36 -4.37 -19.87 15.83
C GLY A 36 -5.06 -20.58 14.68
N GLU A 37 -5.77 -19.85 13.82
CA GLU A 37 -6.05 -20.34 12.46
C GLU A 37 -4.86 -19.94 11.59
N GLU A 38 -3.73 -20.60 11.86
CA GLU A 38 -2.66 -20.72 10.89
C GLU A 38 -3.29 -21.39 9.67
N ASP A 39 -3.27 -20.68 8.54
CA ASP A 39 -3.57 -21.16 7.21
C ASP A 39 -3.20 -22.65 7.11
N GLN A 40 -4.22 -23.51 7.12
CA GLN A 40 -4.01 -24.89 6.74
C GLN A 40 -3.50 -24.84 5.30
N ASP A 41 -2.21 -25.11 5.11
CA ASP A 41 -1.60 -25.22 3.79
C ASP A 41 -2.41 -26.26 3.01
N VAL A 42 -3.34 -25.78 2.18
CA VAL A 42 -4.19 -26.64 1.36
C VAL A 42 -3.27 -27.30 0.33
N ILE A 43 -2.95 -28.57 0.57
CA ILE A 43 -2.15 -29.38 -0.33
C ILE A 43 -3.04 -29.70 -1.54
N LEU A 44 -2.60 -29.30 -2.74
CA LEU A 44 -3.30 -29.66 -3.97
C LEU A 44 -3.14 -31.18 -4.21
N PRO A 45 -4.07 -31.82 -4.96
CA PRO A 45 -4.03 -33.26 -5.25
C PRO A 45 -2.78 -33.73 -6.04
N ASN A 46 -1.91 -32.80 -6.45
CA ASN A 46 -0.59 -33.05 -7.06
C ASN A 46 0.58 -33.00 -6.05
N GLY A 47 0.31 -32.85 -4.75
CA GLY A 47 1.30 -32.92 -3.67
C GLY A 47 2.15 -31.66 -3.46
N LYS A 48 1.79 -30.54 -4.09
CA LYS A 48 2.47 -29.25 -3.92
C LYS A 48 1.63 -28.32 -3.04
N SER A 49 2.29 -27.48 -2.25
CA SER A 49 1.60 -26.43 -1.50
C SER A 49 1.00 -25.43 -2.49
N GLN A 50 -0.28 -25.10 -2.34
CA GLN A 50 -0.94 -24.08 -3.18
C GLN A 50 -0.21 -22.73 -3.10
N ARG A 51 0.33 -22.44 -1.92
CA ARG A 51 0.95 -21.17 -1.57
C ARG A 51 2.27 -20.96 -2.29
N ASP A 52 3.11 -21.99 -2.42
CA ASP A 52 4.39 -21.85 -3.12
C ASP A 52 4.19 -21.61 -4.62
N GLU A 53 3.18 -22.24 -5.22
CA GLU A 53 2.84 -22.00 -6.63
C GLU A 53 2.28 -20.59 -6.86
N ILE A 54 1.43 -20.09 -5.97
CA ILE A 54 0.91 -18.70 -6.01
C ILE A 54 2.06 -17.71 -5.83
N ALA A 55 2.89 -17.88 -4.81
CA ALA A 55 4.00 -16.97 -4.51
C ALA A 55 5.00 -16.87 -5.69
N LYS A 56 5.27 -18.00 -6.36
CA LYS A 56 6.16 -18.03 -7.53
C LYS A 56 5.54 -17.33 -8.74
N ALA A 57 4.25 -17.53 -8.99
CA ALA A 57 3.52 -16.86 -10.06
C ALA A 57 3.46 -15.34 -9.85
N GLU A 58 3.21 -14.90 -8.61
CA GLU A 58 3.18 -13.49 -8.24
C GLU A 58 4.56 -12.83 -8.35
N HIS A 59 5.62 -13.51 -7.91
CA HIS A 59 6.98 -13.02 -8.08
C HIS A 59 7.31 -12.83 -9.57
N GLN A 60 6.97 -13.81 -10.40
CA GLN A 60 7.17 -13.71 -11.84
C GLN A 60 6.36 -12.57 -12.46
N GLN A 61 5.14 -12.33 -11.99
CA GLN A 61 4.34 -11.18 -12.44
C GLN A 61 4.99 -9.85 -12.04
N ASN A 62 5.44 -9.72 -10.79
CA ASN A 62 6.11 -8.51 -10.31
C ASN A 62 7.39 -8.19 -11.12
N LEU A 63 8.15 -9.21 -11.52
CA LEU A 63 9.30 -9.03 -12.41
C LEU A 63 8.90 -8.52 -13.80
N LYS A 64 7.80 -9.04 -14.38
CA LYS A 64 7.28 -8.56 -15.66
C LYS A 64 6.82 -7.10 -15.57
N ASP A 65 6.09 -6.76 -14.52
CA ASP A 65 5.61 -5.39 -14.32
C ASP A 65 6.77 -4.40 -14.11
N ALA A 66 7.85 -4.84 -13.44
CA ALA A 66 9.05 -4.02 -13.28
C ALA A 66 9.78 -3.78 -14.62
N ALA A 67 9.82 -4.79 -15.50
CA ALA A 67 10.36 -4.63 -16.85
C ALA A 67 9.49 -3.67 -17.68
N GLU A 68 8.15 -3.82 -17.63
CA GLU A 68 7.22 -2.90 -18.31
C GLU A 68 7.37 -1.46 -17.80
N LEU A 69 7.65 -1.28 -16.51
CA LEU A 69 7.90 0.05 -15.92
C LEU A 69 9.17 0.70 -16.49
N ALA A 70 10.24 -0.08 -16.64
CA ALA A 70 11.47 0.40 -17.26
C ALA A 70 11.24 0.80 -18.73
N ASP A 71 10.54 -0.04 -19.50
CA ASP A 71 10.23 0.24 -20.90
C ASP A 71 9.38 1.51 -21.07
N LEU A 72 8.36 1.70 -20.23
CA LEU A 72 7.52 2.91 -20.26
C LEU A 72 8.32 4.16 -19.88
N ALA A 73 9.23 4.05 -18.91
CA ALA A 73 10.10 5.16 -18.50
C ALA A 73 11.07 5.55 -19.63
N ASP A 74 11.65 4.57 -20.33
CA ASP A 74 12.52 4.82 -21.48
C ASP A 74 11.75 5.46 -22.64
N GLN A 75 10.53 5.00 -22.92
CA GLN A 75 9.66 5.62 -23.91
C GLN A 75 9.30 7.07 -23.55
N LEU A 76 9.00 7.33 -22.27
CA LEU A 76 8.74 8.69 -21.79
C LEU A 76 9.95 9.59 -22.01
N LYS A 77 11.16 9.11 -21.69
CA LYS A 77 12.41 9.82 -21.95
C LYS A 77 12.56 10.14 -23.44
N ILE A 78 12.39 9.14 -24.31
CA ILE A 78 12.52 9.31 -25.76
C ILE A 78 11.51 10.33 -26.28
N ASP A 79 10.27 10.29 -25.81
CA ASP A 79 9.25 11.27 -26.19
C ASP A 79 9.66 12.68 -25.76
N LEU A 80 10.20 12.84 -24.55
CA LEU A 80 10.68 14.15 -24.07
C LEU A 80 11.92 14.65 -24.83
N GLU A 81 12.81 13.76 -25.28
CA GLU A 81 13.98 14.12 -26.09
C GLU A 81 13.59 14.54 -27.52
N LYS A 82 12.52 13.96 -28.06
CA LYS A 82 12.04 14.26 -29.42
C LYS A 82 11.18 15.52 -29.51
N ASN A 83 10.51 15.89 -28.43
CA ASN A 83 9.64 17.06 -28.42
C ASN A 83 10.43 18.34 -28.09
N ASP A 84 10.08 19.46 -28.75
CA ASP A 84 10.62 20.77 -28.40
C ASP A 84 10.21 21.14 -26.96
N ARG A 85 11.03 21.96 -26.28
CA ARG A 85 10.86 22.35 -24.86
C ARG A 85 9.44 22.83 -24.50
N TYR A 86 8.72 23.39 -25.47
CA TYR A 86 7.40 23.98 -25.25
C TYR A 86 6.23 23.12 -25.73
N VAL A 87 6.49 21.90 -26.24
CA VAL A 87 5.45 21.02 -26.79
C VAL A 87 5.44 19.71 -26.00
N VAL A 88 4.44 19.51 -25.14
CA VAL A 88 4.17 18.21 -24.53
C VAL A 88 2.99 17.58 -25.25
N SER A 89 3.22 16.43 -25.88
CA SER A 89 2.13 15.70 -26.54
C SER A 89 1.17 15.11 -25.50
N MET A 90 -0.12 15.02 -25.84
CA MET A 90 -1.08 14.27 -25.01
C MET A 90 -0.68 12.80 -24.82
N GLY A 91 0.04 12.23 -25.80
CA GLY A 91 0.59 10.88 -25.70
C GLY A 91 1.60 10.76 -24.56
N THR A 92 2.47 11.75 -24.39
CA THR A 92 3.47 11.80 -23.32
C THR A 92 2.81 11.87 -21.95
N ILE A 93 1.76 12.71 -21.79
CA ILE A 93 0.98 12.77 -20.54
C ILE A 93 0.32 11.43 -20.25
N LYS A 94 -0.30 10.80 -21.26
CA LYS A 94 -0.92 9.48 -21.09
C LYS A 94 0.07 8.41 -20.65
N LYS A 95 1.31 8.43 -21.16
CA LYS A 95 2.37 7.53 -20.70
C LYS A 95 2.68 7.73 -19.21
N THR A 96 2.68 8.97 -18.71
CA THR A 96 2.86 9.22 -17.28
C THR A 96 1.71 8.63 -16.44
N ASP A 97 0.46 8.72 -16.90
CA ASP A 97 -0.69 8.10 -16.23
C ASP A 97 -0.57 6.57 -16.19
N ASP A 98 -0.12 5.97 -17.29
CA ASP A 98 0.02 4.52 -17.40
C ASP A 98 1.16 4.00 -16.50
N ILE A 99 2.26 4.74 -16.39
CA ILE A 99 3.31 4.52 -15.39
C ILE A 99 2.74 4.57 -13.96
N GLU A 100 1.95 5.61 -13.64
CA GLU A 100 1.36 5.74 -12.29
C GLU A 100 0.44 4.56 -11.96
N LYS A 101 -0.41 4.14 -12.90
CA LYS A 101 -1.27 2.96 -12.74
C LYS A 101 -0.45 1.69 -12.53
N LEU A 102 0.61 1.50 -13.31
CA LEU A 102 1.49 0.33 -13.19
C LEU A 102 2.15 0.28 -11.81
N VAL A 103 2.73 1.40 -11.35
CA VAL A 103 3.33 1.51 -10.02
C VAL A 103 2.31 1.22 -8.91
N LYS A 104 1.08 1.74 -9.03
CA LYS A 104 0.01 1.44 -8.06
C LYS A 104 -0.33 -0.06 -8.00
N ARG A 105 -0.39 -0.74 -9.15
CA ARG A 105 -0.65 -2.19 -9.22
C ARG A 105 0.48 -3.01 -8.58
N ILE A 106 1.74 -2.67 -8.87
CA ILE A 106 2.92 -3.33 -8.26
C ILE A 106 2.88 -3.14 -6.73
N ARG A 107 2.68 -1.91 -6.27
CA ARG A 107 2.60 -1.59 -4.84
C ARG A 107 1.46 -2.32 -4.14
N ALA A 108 0.30 -2.45 -4.79
CA ALA A 108 -0.83 -3.18 -4.24
C ALA A 108 -0.47 -4.66 -4.01
N ARG A 109 0.08 -5.35 -5.02
CA ARG A 109 0.51 -6.75 -4.90
C ARG A 109 1.56 -6.95 -3.80
N LEU A 110 2.60 -6.11 -3.77
CA LEU A 110 3.67 -6.22 -2.77
C LEU A 110 3.21 -6.00 -1.31
N ARG A 111 2.06 -5.38 -1.08
CA ARG A 111 1.51 -5.17 0.27
C ARG A 111 0.57 -6.28 0.73
N HIS A 112 0.05 -7.06 -0.23
CA HIS A 112 -0.89 -8.14 0.05
C HIS A 112 -0.19 -9.48 0.24
N ASN A 113 1.07 -9.59 -0.18
CA ASN A 113 1.98 -10.71 0.08
C ASN A 113 2.78 -10.49 1.35
#